data_AF-A0AAE1KFD9-F1
#
_entry.id   AF-A0AAE1KFD9-F1
#
_cell.length_a   1.000
_cell.length_b   1.000
_cell.length_c   1.000
_cell.angle_alpha   90.00
_cell.angle_beta   90.00
_cell.angle_gamma   90.00
#
_symmetry.space_group_name_H-M   'P 1'
#
loop_
_entity.id
_entity.type
_entity.pdbx_description
1 polymer ?
#
loop_
_entity_poly.entity_id
_entity_poly.type
_entity_poly.pdbx_seq_one_letter_code
_entity_poly.pdbx_strand_id
1 'polypeptide(L)'
;MREEDYKNILEDEVTKRPSNCKALVPVECNAQILEALKTEARKADFRLKEVSKDVIKAATIIVKSLMVLDKVAQEEGNSVLANEVGMINGALALFGNANYRNNLTRRFINHYQEGNQPEICPLMHRQGSHDSIFVWG
;
A
#
# COMPACT_ATOMS: atom_id res chain seq x y z
N MET A 1 -14.65 -14.18 -5.54
CA MET A 1 -13.34 -14.77 -5.87
C MET A 1 -13.20 -16.03 -5.05
N ARG A 2 -12.84 -17.16 -5.66
CA ARG A 2 -12.64 -18.41 -4.89
C ARG A 2 -11.27 -18.39 -4.23
N GLU A 3 -11.09 -19.19 -3.19
CA GLU A 3 -9.85 -19.21 -2.40
C GLU A 3 -8.65 -19.67 -3.25
N GLU A 4 -8.88 -20.57 -4.20
CA GLU A 4 -7.87 -21.04 -5.14
C GLU A 4 -7.45 -19.93 -6.12
N ASP A 5 -8.42 -19.17 -6.63
CA ASP A 5 -8.15 -18.03 -7.51
C ASP A 5 -7.33 -16.96 -6.78
N TYR A 6 -7.65 -16.70 -5.51
CA TYR A 6 -6.91 -15.78 -4.65
C TYR A 6 -5.47 -16.26 -4.41
N LYS A 7 -5.28 -17.54 -4.06
CA LYS A 7 -3.95 -18.11 -3.83
C LYS A 7 -3.06 -18.05 -5.09
N ASN A 8 -3.64 -18.35 -6.25
CA ASN A 8 -2.91 -18.25 -7.52
C ASN A 8 -2.43 -16.84 -7.80
N ILE A 9 -3.27 -15.82 -7.55
CA ILE A 9 -2.86 -14.42 -7.63
C ILE A 9 -1.74 -14.13 -6.63
N LEU A 10 -1.83 -14.63 -5.39
CA LEU A 10 -0.80 -14.37 -4.39
C LEU A 10 0.57 -14.97 -4.76
N GLU A 11 0.62 -16.11 -5.42
CA GLU A 11 1.87 -16.84 -5.72
C GLU A 11 2.49 -16.45 -7.07
N ASP A 12 1.75 -15.73 -7.91
CA ASP A 12 2.20 -15.30 -9.23
C ASP A 12 3.39 -14.31 -9.14
N GLU A 13 4.42 -14.56 -9.95
CA GLU A 13 5.59 -13.70 -10.17
C GLU A 13 5.20 -12.26 -10.55
N VAL A 14 4.09 -12.09 -11.26
CA VAL A 14 3.53 -10.78 -11.63
C VAL A 14 3.08 -10.01 -10.38
N THR A 15 2.76 -10.67 -9.27
CA THR A 15 2.40 -9.98 -8.01
C THR A 15 3.58 -9.72 -7.08
N LYS A 16 4.79 -10.17 -7.44
CA LYS A 16 5.99 -9.80 -6.69
C LYS A 16 6.20 -8.30 -6.74
N ARG A 17 6.25 -7.71 -5.54
CA ARG A 17 6.53 -6.31 -5.27
C ARG A 17 7.77 -5.86 -6.06
N PRO A 18 7.70 -4.73 -6.79
CA PRO A 18 8.87 -4.15 -7.43
C PRO A 18 9.91 -3.76 -6.37
N SER A 19 11.19 -4.10 -6.60
CA SER A 19 12.26 -3.84 -5.63
C SER A 19 12.50 -2.35 -5.38
N ASN A 20 12.24 -1.50 -6.37
CA ASN A 20 12.37 -0.04 -6.33
C ASN A 20 11.26 0.67 -5.54
N CYS A 21 10.13 0.01 -5.26
CA CYS A 21 8.94 0.67 -4.76
C CYS A 21 8.92 0.81 -3.21
N LYS A 22 9.61 1.80 -2.64
CA LYS A 22 9.71 1.97 -1.15
C LYS A 22 8.36 2.17 -0.45
N ALA A 23 7.39 2.80 -1.10
CA ALA A 23 6.06 3.05 -0.52
C ALA A 23 5.22 1.77 -0.32
N LEU A 24 5.59 0.67 -0.99
CA LEU A 24 4.94 -0.63 -0.87
C LEU A 24 5.72 -1.60 0.03
N VAL A 25 6.65 -1.13 0.88
CA VAL A 25 7.33 -2.01 1.85
C VAL A 25 6.33 -2.39 2.94
N PRO A 26 6.11 -3.70 3.22
CA PRO A 26 5.32 -4.11 4.37
C PRO A 26 5.97 -3.60 5.66
N VAL A 27 5.21 -2.94 6.53
CA VAL A 27 5.69 -2.60 7.87
C VAL A 27 5.68 -3.87 8.72
N GLU A 28 6.86 -4.32 9.11
CA GLU A 28 7.02 -5.40 10.09
C GLU A 28 6.87 -4.86 11.51
N CYS A 29 6.12 -5.58 12.34
CA CYS A 29 6.03 -5.29 13.76
C CYS A 29 7.14 -6.07 14.49
N ASN A 30 7.83 -5.45 15.44
CA ASN A 30 8.83 -6.14 16.26
C ASN A 30 8.13 -7.25 17.05
N ALA A 31 8.70 -8.47 17.04
CA ALA A 31 8.13 -9.65 17.69
C ALA A 31 7.88 -9.44 19.20
N GLN A 32 8.77 -8.72 19.89
CA GLN A 32 8.62 -8.44 21.33
C GLN A 32 7.42 -7.52 21.60
N ILE A 33 7.23 -6.50 20.76
CA ILE A 33 6.10 -5.58 20.83
C ILE A 33 4.81 -6.35 20.53
N LEU A 34 4.83 -7.17 19.47
CA LEU A 34 3.69 -7.99 19.08
C LEU A 34 3.27 -8.97 20.18
N GLU A 35 4.21 -9.58 20.90
CA GLU A 35 3.92 -10.48 22.02
C GLU A 35 3.35 -9.75 23.24
N ALA A 36 3.79 -8.51 23.49
CA ALA A 36 3.31 -7.66 24.57
C ALA A 36 1.88 -7.12 24.36
N LEU A 37 1.38 -7.11 23.10
CA LEU A 37 0.03 -6.65 22.79
C LEU A 37 -1.06 -7.54 23.39
N LYS A 38 -2.17 -6.91 23.78
CA LYS A 38 -3.39 -7.64 24.16
C LYS A 38 -3.92 -8.42 22.94
N THR A 39 -4.55 -9.57 23.19
CA THR A 39 -5.05 -10.47 22.14
C THR A 39 -5.91 -9.77 21.08
N GLU A 40 -6.79 -8.84 21.47
CA GLU A 40 -7.62 -8.10 20.52
C GLU A 40 -6.82 -7.13 19.63
N ALA A 41 -5.77 -6.51 20.16
CA ALA A 41 -4.87 -5.69 19.35
C ALA A 41 -4.02 -6.51 18.39
N ARG A 42 -3.55 -7.69 18.82
CA ARG A 42 -2.85 -8.63 17.93
C ARG A 42 -3.72 -9.06 16.76
N LYS A 43 -4.99 -9.40 17.03
CA LYS A 43 -5.97 -9.72 15.99
C LYS A 43 -6.19 -8.54 15.04
N ALA A 44 -6.29 -7.32 15.56
CA ALA A 44 -6.45 -6.12 14.74
C ALA A 44 -5.21 -5.83 13.88
N ASP A 45 -4.00 -5.90 14.43
CA ASP A 45 -2.75 -5.74 13.67
C ASP A 45 -2.63 -6.80 12.56
N PHE A 46 -2.92 -8.07 12.89
CA PHE A 46 -2.92 -9.16 11.91
C PHE A 46 -3.89 -8.90 10.76
N ARG A 47 -5.13 -8.49 11.04
CA ARG A 47 -6.12 -8.15 10.01
C ARG A 47 -5.65 -6.98 9.14
N LEU A 48 -5.11 -5.93 9.74
CA LEU A 48 -4.59 -4.78 8.99
C LEU A 48 -3.37 -5.16 8.13
N LYS A 49 -2.53 -6.08 8.62
CA LYS A 49 -1.38 -6.60 7.86
C LYS A 49 -1.82 -7.36 6.61
N GLU A 50 -2.83 -8.23 6.72
CA GLU A 50 -3.39 -8.93 5.55
C GLU A 50 -4.02 -7.95 4.54
N VAL A 51 -4.76 -6.94 5.01
CA VAL A 51 -5.29 -5.88 4.11
C VAL A 51 -4.15 -5.15 3.39
N SER A 52 -3.09 -4.76 4.10
CA SER A 52 -1.92 -4.11 3.48
C SER A 52 -1.25 -5.00 2.43
N LYS A 53 -1.15 -6.30 2.67
CA LYS A 53 -0.61 -7.28 1.71
C LYS A 53 -1.43 -7.32 0.43
N ASP A 54 -2.76 -7.36 0.53
CA ASP A 54 -3.65 -7.36 -0.64
C ASP A 54 -3.56 -6.06 -1.41
N VAL A 55 -3.55 -4.90 -0.73
CA VAL A 55 -3.39 -3.58 -1.36
C VAL A 55 -2.07 -3.50 -2.12
N ILE A 56 -0.97 -3.96 -1.53
CA ILE A 56 0.36 -3.96 -2.17
C ILE A 56 0.37 -4.83 -3.43
N LYS A 57 -0.25 -6.01 -3.38
CA LYS A 57 -0.30 -6.91 -4.54
C LYS A 57 -1.19 -6.37 -5.64
N ALA A 58 -2.37 -5.86 -5.32
CA ALA A 58 -3.26 -5.21 -6.28
C ALA A 58 -2.57 -4.01 -6.96
N ALA A 59 -1.95 -3.12 -6.16
CA ALA A 59 -1.19 -1.99 -6.66
C ALA A 59 -0.04 -2.43 -7.58
N THR A 60 0.66 -3.51 -7.24
CA THR A 60 1.74 -4.06 -8.06
C THR A 60 1.26 -4.55 -9.43
N ILE A 61 0.16 -5.30 -9.47
CA ILE A 61 -0.44 -5.76 -10.73
C ILE A 61 -0.84 -4.56 -11.58
N ILE A 62 -1.52 -3.59 -10.98
CA ILE A 62 -1.98 -2.37 -11.66
C ILE A 62 -0.79 -1.61 -12.26
N VAL A 63 0.29 -1.41 -11.50
CA VAL A 63 1.51 -0.73 -12.01
C VAL A 63 2.11 -1.47 -13.20
N LYS A 64 2.26 -2.80 -13.13
CA LYS A 64 2.82 -3.58 -14.24
C LYS A 64 1.95 -3.48 -15.50
N SER A 65 0.63 -3.56 -15.35
CA SER A 65 -0.32 -3.36 -16.46
C SER A 65 -0.26 -1.95 -17.02
N LEU A 66 -0.19 -0.93 -16.15
CA LEU A 66 -0.10 0.48 -16.56
C LEU A 66 1.16 0.76 -17.37
N MET A 67 2.31 0.19 -17.02
CA MET A 67 3.54 0.37 -17.79
C MET A 67 3.40 -0.10 -19.23
N VAL A 68 2.65 -1.18 -19.47
CA VAL A 68 2.38 -1.69 -20.82
C VAL A 68 1.37 -0.78 -21.53
N LEU A 69 0.28 -0.40 -20.86
CA LEU A 69 -0.77 0.45 -21.46
C LEU A 69 -0.25 1.86 -21.79
N ASP A 70 0.58 2.45 -20.95
CA ASP A 70 1.17 3.77 -21.18
C ASP A 70 2.07 3.73 -22.41
N LYS A 71 2.91 2.71 -22.55
CA LYS A 71 3.75 2.53 -23.75
C LYS A 71 2.90 2.46 -25.03
N VAL A 72 1.83 1.66 -25.03
CA VAL A 72 0.91 1.56 -26.18
C VAL A 72 0.23 2.90 -26.46
N ALA A 73 -0.21 3.61 -25.42
CA ALA A 73 -0.84 4.93 -25.57
C ALA A 73 0.08 5.94 -26.25
N GLN A 74 1.37 5.94 -25.87
CA GLN A 74 2.39 6.81 -26.47
C GLN A 74 2.72 6.42 -27.91
N GLU A 75 2.89 5.13 -28.20
CA GLU A 75 3.24 4.63 -29.53
C GLU A 75 2.11 4.85 -30.55
N GLU A 76 0.85 4.68 -30.14
CA GLU A 76 -0.32 4.84 -31.00
C GLU A 76 -0.90 6.26 -30.99
N GLY A 77 -0.43 7.16 -30.11
CA GLY A 77 -1.00 8.49 -29.93
C GLY A 77 -2.46 8.45 -29.47
N ASN A 78 -2.87 7.40 -28.76
CA ASN A 78 -4.26 7.14 -28.40
C ASN A 78 -4.65 7.95 -27.15
N SER A 79 -5.29 9.11 -27.38
CA SER A 79 -5.67 10.04 -26.31
C SER A 79 -6.69 9.47 -25.32
N VAL A 80 -7.53 8.52 -25.74
CA VAL A 80 -8.48 7.84 -24.84
C VAL A 80 -7.73 6.93 -23.88
N LEU A 81 -6.81 6.13 -24.42
CA LEU A 81 -5.98 5.24 -23.59
C LEU A 81 -5.10 6.04 -22.63
N ALA A 82 -4.52 7.15 -23.07
CA ALA A 82 -3.75 8.04 -22.21
C ALA A 82 -4.58 8.61 -21.04
N ASN A 83 -5.84 8.98 -21.30
CA ASN A 83 -6.74 9.45 -20.25
C ASN A 83 -7.09 8.34 -19.24
N GLU A 84 -7.37 7.12 -19.70
CA GLU A 84 -7.62 5.96 -18.83
C GLU A 84 -6.41 5.61 -17.98
N VAL A 85 -5.20 5.62 -18.54
CA VAL A 85 -3.94 5.45 -17.81
C VAL A 85 -3.82 6.50 -16.69
N GLY A 86 -4.15 7.76 -16.99
CA GLY A 86 -4.20 8.84 -15.99
C GLY A 86 -5.20 8.56 -14.86
N MET A 87 -6.40 8.08 -15.16
CA MET A 87 -7.41 7.72 -14.16
C MET A 87 -6.96 6.56 -13.26
N ILE A 88 -6.38 5.50 -13.86
CA ILE A 88 -5.89 4.34 -13.11
C ILE A 88 -4.69 4.74 -12.22
N ASN A 89 -3.82 5.63 -12.69
CA ASN A 89 -2.77 6.24 -11.86
C ASN A 89 -3.35 7.02 -10.67
N GLY A 90 -4.45 7.75 -10.86
CA GLY A 90 -5.18 8.39 -9.76
C GLY A 90 -5.71 7.39 -8.73
N ALA A 91 -6.29 6.27 -9.18
CA ALA A 91 -6.74 5.19 -8.29
C ALA A 91 -5.57 4.55 -7.51
N LEU A 92 -4.40 4.41 -8.15
CA LEU A 92 -3.19 3.91 -7.50
C LEU A 92 -2.71 4.83 -6.38
N ALA A 93 -2.79 6.15 -6.56
CA ALA A 93 -2.48 7.11 -5.50
C ALA A 93 -3.41 6.95 -4.29
N LEU A 94 -4.69 6.67 -4.52
CA LEU A 94 -5.65 6.38 -3.45
C LEU A 94 -5.31 5.08 -2.70
N PHE A 95 -4.88 4.02 -3.40
CA PHE A 95 -4.37 2.80 -2.76
C PHE A 95 -3.14 3.06 -1.90
N GLY A 96 -2.20 3.87 -2.39
CA GLY A 96 -1.03 4.30 -1.61
C GLY A 96 -1.43 5.01 -0.31
N ASN A 97 -2.38 5.95 -0.39
CA ASN A 97 -2.91 6.65 0.78
C ASN A 97 -3.64 5.71 1.76
N ALA A 98 -4.44 4.75 1.25
CA ALA A 98 -5.11 3.75 2.08
C ALA A 98 -4.09 2.87 2.83
N ASN A 99 -3.04 2.40 2.15
CA ASN A 99 -1.98 1.62 2.77
C ASN A 99 -1.21 2.43 3.83
N TYR A 100 -0.93 3.71 3.54
CA TYR A 100 -0.31 4.63 4.50
C TYR A 100 -1.15 4.77 5.77
N ARG A 101 -2.47 5.00 5.63
CA ARG A 101 -3.39 5.10 6.78
C ARG A 101 -3.48 3.79 7.56
N ASN A 102 -3.49 2.63 6.90
CA ASN A 102 -3.43 1.34 7.58
C ASN A 102 -2.14 1.20 8.40
N ASN A 103 -0.99 1.55 7.82
CA ASN A 103 0.28 1.50 8.52
C ASN A 103 0.34 2.45 9.73
N LEU A 104 -0.27 3.64 9.63
CA LEU A 104 -0.42 4.53 10.78
C LEU A 104 -1.25 3.89 11.90
N THR A 105 -2.41 3.32 11.57
CA THR A 105 -3.27 2.64 12.55
C THR A 105 -2.53 1.49 13.24
N ARG A 106 -1.76 0.70 12.48
CA ARG A 106 -0.91 -0.37 13.05
C ARG A 106 0.13 0.18 14.02
N ARG A 107 0.82 1.29 13.67
CA ARG A 107 1.75 1.97 14.59
C ARG A 107 1.06 2.44 15.87
N PHE A 108 -0.16 2.98 15.78
CA PHE A 108 -0.91 3.38 16.97
C PHE A 108 -1.25 2.19 17.87
N ILE A 109 -1.71 1.07 17.30
CA ILE A 109 -1.99 -0.16 18.05
C ILE A 109 -0.73 -0.62 18.80
N ASN A 110 0.42 -0.56 18.15
CA ASN A 110 1.70 -0.98 18.72
C ASN A 110 2.18 -0.04 19.84
N HIS A 111 2.05 1.28 19.68
CA HIS A 111 2.55 2.25 20.66
C HIS A 111 1.62 2.49 21.86
N TYR A 112 0.30 2.41 21.71
CA TYR A 112 -0.63 2.72 22.82
C TYR A 112 -0.74 1.61 23.87
N GLN A 113 -0.36 0.37 23.54
CA GLN A 113 -0.54 -0.77 24.44
C GLN A 113 0.69 -1.10 25.29
N GLU A 114 1.83 -0.46 25.04
CA GLU A 114 3.06 -0.58 25.85
C GLU A 114 3.06 0.30 27.11
N GLY A 115 2.00 1.09 27.36
CA GLY A 115 1.84 1.84 28.61
C GLY A 115 2.55 3.20 28.69
N ASN A 116 3.17 3.67 27.61
CA ASN A 116 3.67 5.05 27.55
C ASN A 116 2.62 5.98 26.91
N GLN A 117 2.24 7.02 27.66
CA GLN A 117 1.45 8.15 27.16
C GLN A 117 2.05 8.67 25.85
N PRO A 118 1.24 9.01 24.84
CA PRO A 118 1.76 9.69 23.67
C PRO A 118 2.05 11.12 24.06
N GLU A 119 3.33 11.46 24.18
CA GLU A 119 3.73 12.79 23.71
C GLU A 119 3.26 12.88 22.26
N ILE A 120 2.34 13.80 22.02
CA ILE A 120 1.79 14.09 20.71
C ILE A 120 2.97 14.27 19.76
N CYS A 121 3.23 13.26 18.92
CA CYS A 121 4.32 13.29 17.96
C CYS A 121 4.07 14.51 17.05
N PRO A 122 4.90 15.56 17.05
CA PRO A 122 4.59 16.82 16.36
C PRO A 122 4.63 16.72 14.82
N LEU A 123 4.72 15.52 14.26
CA LEU A 123 4.80 15.27 12.83
C LEU A 123 3.44 15.31 12.11
N MET A 124 2.39 15.84 12.75
CA MET A 124 1.14 16.24 12.07
C MET A 124 1.32 17.50 11.18
N HIS A 125 2.50 17.73 10.60
CA HIS A 125 2.68 18.73 9.55
C HIS A 125 2.37 18.13 8.18
N ARG A 126 1.10 18.27 7.81
CA ARG A 126 0.60 18.60 6.47
C ARG A 126 1.68 18.65 5.37
N GLN A 127 1.89 17.55 4.65
CA GLN A 127 2.34 17.62 3.25
C GLN A 127 1.10 17.61 2.36
N GLY A 128 0.34 18.69 2.47
CA GLY A 128 -0.52 19.17 1.41
C GLY A 128 0.28 20.21 0.65
N SER A 129 1.15 19.76 -0.25
CA SER A 129 1.69 20.59 -1.31
C SER A 129 1.30 19.89 -2.60
N HIS A 130 0.56 20.62 -3.43
CA HIS A 130 0.39 20.32 -4.84
C HIS A 130 1.78 20.02 -5.44
N ASP A 131 1.84 19.10 -6.41
CA ASP A 131 3.03 18.65 -7.17
C ASP A 131 3.62 17.26 -6.82
N SER A 132 2.87 16.37 -6.18
CA SER A 132 3.23 14.94 -6.17
C SER A 132 2.67 14.24 -7.41
N ILE A 133 3.28 14.49 -8.57
CA ILE A 133 3.35 13.44 -9.59
C ILE A 133 4.16 12.33 -8.92
N PHE A 134 3.48 11.28 -8.46
CA PHE A 134 4.15 10.07 -8.01
C PHE A 134 4.81 9.44 -9.24
N VAL A 135 6.03 9.87 -9.55
CA VAL A 135 6.87 9.22 -10.56
C VAL A 135 7.38 7.94 -9.91
N TRP A 136 6.71 6.84 -10.22
CA TRP A 136 7.15 5.49 -9.90
C TRP A 136 8.24 5.08 -10.89
N GLY A 137 9.46 5.58 -10.68
CA GLY A 137 10.68 5.17 -11.38
C GLY A 137 11.37 3.99 -10.70
#